data_AF-A0A956N2V9-F1
#
_entry.id   AF-A0A956N2V9-F1
#
_cell.length_a   1.000
_cell.length_b   1.000
_cell.length_c   1.000
_cell.angle_alpha   90.00
_cell.angle_beta   90.00
_cell.angle_gamma   90.00
#
_symmetry.space_group_name_H-M   'P 1'
#
loop_
_entity.id
_entity.type
_entity.pdbx_description
1 polymer ?
#
loop_
_entity_poly.entity_id
_entity_poly.type
_entity_poly.pdbx_seq_one_letter_code
_entity_poly.pdbx_strand_id
1 'polypeptide(L)'
;MPTPRPPSLLRRAADVAICSAAIVVLAPALLVIALAVRLTSPGPVLYQQTRVGINRRSAEYDRRQRAGGVLAHDRRRADRRTIASAGRLFRIYKFRTMVEDAEARLGPTWASQNDSRVTPLGKFLRRTRLDELPQLLNVLRGDMTLIGPRPERPFFVEKFRRAIPGYM
;
A
#
# COMPACT_ATOMS: atom_id res chain seq x y z
N MET A 1 18.06 2.61 -10.79
CA MET A 1 18.47 2.60 -9.37
C MET A 1 18.69 1.15 -8.93
N PRO A 2 19.62 0.79 -8.02
CA PRO A 2 19.70 -0.59 -7.53
C PRO A 2 18.41 -0.95 -6.78
N THR A 3 17.79 -2.06 -7.16
CA THR A 3 16.58 -2.56 -6.49
C THR A 3 16.91 -2.89 -5.03
N PRO A 4 16.09 -2.49 -4.05
CA PRO A 4 16.35 -2.79 -2.65
C PRO A 4 16.45 -4.32 -2.45
N ARG A 5 17.52 -4.76 -1.79
CA ARG A 5 17.71 -6.17 -1.43
C ARG A 5 16.56 -6.63 -0.52
N PRO A 6 16.12 -7.89 -0.62
CA PRO A 6 15.13 -8.42 0.31
C PRO A 6 15.67 -8.26 1.75
N PRO A 7 14.82 -7.90 2.73
CA PRO A 7 15.25 -7.88 4.12
C PRO A 7 15.77 -9.27 4.50
N SER A 8 16.83 -9.31 5.32
CA SER A 8 17.34 -10.56 5.86
C SER A 8 16.22 -11.33 6.58
N LEU A 9 16.32 -12.66 6.63
CA LEU A 9 15.35 -13.49 7.36
C LEU A 9 15.17 -13.01 8.80
N LEU A 10 16.27 -12.59 9.45
CA LEU A 10 16.25 -11.99 10.79
C LEU A 10 15.37 -10.73 10.84
N ARG A 11 15.55 -9.80 9.89
CA ARG A 11 14.74 -8.57 9.85
C ARG A 11 13.27 -8.87 9.60
N ARG A 12 12.99 -9.87 8.75
CA ARG A 12 11.62 -10.32 8.49
C ARG A 12 10.99 -10.96 9.75
N ALA A 13 11.74 -11.77 10.48
CA ALA A 13 11.26 -12.39 11.71
C ALA A 13 10.99 -11.33 12.79
N ALA A 14 11.89 -10.35 12.93
CA ALA A 14 11.72 -9.22 13.86
C ALA A 14 10.45 -8.41 13.54
N ASP A 15 10.24 -8.03 12.27
CA ASP A 15 9.03 -7.33 11.82
C ASP A 15 7.76 -8.10 12.20
N VAL A 16 7.73 -9.42 11.97
CA VAL A 16 6.58 -10.28 12.27
C VAL A 16 6.36 -10.39 13.77
N ALA A 17 7.41 -10.56 14.58
CA ALA A 17 7.32 -10.64 16.03
C ALA A 17 6.78 -9.33 16.63
N ILE A 18 7.36 -8.20 16.24
CA ILE A 18 6.96 -6.86 16.70
C ILE A 18 5.51 -6.58 16.30
N CYS A 19 5.13 -6.85 15.05
CA CYS A 19 3.75 -6.62 14.60
C CYS A 19 2.74 -7.53 15.31
N SER A 20 3.11 -8.79 15.57
CA SER A 20 2.25 -9.72 16.31
C SER A 20 2.01 -9.23 17.73
N ALA A 21 3.07 -8.86 18.45
CA ALA A 21 2.96 -8.29 19.79
C ALA A 21 2.15 -6.99 19.79
N ALA A 22 2.42 -6.08 18.85
CA ALA A 22 1.70 -4.81 18.73
C ALA A 22 0.20 -5.04 18.46
N ILE A 23 -0.17 -5.99 17.60
CA ILE A 23 -1.59 -6.30 17.34
C ILE A 23 -2.27 -6.82 18.60
N VAL A 24 -1.65 -7.71 19.36
CA VAL A 24 -2.24 -8.24 20.61
C VAL A 24 -2.47 -7.12 21.62
N VAL A 25 -1.46 -6.27 21.84
CA VAL A 25 -1.55 -5.14 22.79
C VAL A 25 -2.57 -4.10 22.32
N LEU A 26 -2.61 -3.80 21.01
CA LEU A 26 -3.50 -2.79 20.45
C LEU A 26 -4.90 -3.32 20.12
N ALA A 27 -5.15 -4.63 20.17
CA ALA A 27 -6.42 -5.23 19.78
C ALA A 27 -7.64 -4.60 20.47
N PRO A 28 -7.63 -4.31 21.78
CA PRO A 28 -8.74 -3.62 22.43
C PRO A 28 -8.99 -2.23 21.84
N ALA A 29 -7.92 -1.45 21.62
CA ALA A 29 -8.02 -0.12 21.03
C ALA A 29 -8.48 -0.17 19.57
N LEU A 30 -7.99 -1.12 18.77
CA LEU A 30 -8.42 -1.35 17.39
C LEU A 30 -9.90 -1.71 17.31
N LEU A 31 -10.41 -2.51 18.26
CA LEU A 31 -11.82 -2.85 18.36
C LEU A 31 -12.68 -1.61 18.66
N VAL A 32 -12.27 -0.78 19.63
CA VAL A 32 -12.97 0.48 19.95
C VAL A 32 -13.00 1.41 18.74
N ILE A 33 -11.86 1.59 18.05
CA ILE A 33 -11.80 2.39 16.83
C ILE A 33 -12.69 1.80 15.74
N ALA A 34 -12.68 0.48 15.56
CA ALA A 34 -13.51 -0.21 14.57
C ALA A 34 -15.01 0.03 14.82
N LEU A 35 -15.45 -0.07 16.07
CA LEU A 35 -16.82 0.22 16.47
C LEU A 35 -17.16 1.70 16.25
N ALA A 36 -16.29 2.62 16.67
CA ALA A 36 -16.49 4.06 16.47
C ALA A 36 -16.63 4.43 14.98
N VAL A 37 -15.79 3.85 14.12
CA VAL A 37 -15.89 4.03 12.65
C VAL A 37 -17.21 3.50 12.12
N ARG A 38 -17.64 2.32 12.57
CA ARG A 38 -18.91 1.70 12.15
C ARG A 38 -20.14 2.49 12.58
N LEU A 39 -20.09 3.14 13.75
CA LEU A 39 -21.17 3.98 14.27
C LEU A 39 -21.20 5.36 13.61
N THR A 40 -20.05 5.88 13.15
CA THR A 40 -19.96 7.24 12.58
C THR A 40 -20.31 7.30 11.10
N SER A 41 -20.15 6.21 10.35
CA SER A 41 -20.45 6.18 8.91
C SER A 41 -20.97 4.81 8.46
N PRO A 42 -21.98 4.77 7.56
CA PRO A 42 -22.40 3.51 6.95
C PRO A 42 -21.26 2.89 6.12
N GLY A 43 -21.23 1.56 6.08
CA GLY A 43 -20.28 0.78 5.28
C GLY A 43 -19.21 0.02 6.09
N PRO A 44 -18.20 -0.55 5.41
CA PRO A 44 -17.17 -1.37 6.05
C PRO A 44 -16.13 -0.53 6.79
N VAL A 45 -15.72 -1.01 7.96
CA VAL A 45 -14.75 -0.37 8.86
C VAL A 45 -13.39 -0.16 8.19
N LEU A 46 -12.95 -1.13 7.40
CA LEU A 46 -11.66 -1.09 6.72
C LEU A 46 -11.82 -0.57 5.29
N TYR A 47 -11.00 0.43 4.96
CA TYR A 47 -10.75 0.84 3.60
C TYR A 47 -9.57 0.05 3.03
N GLN A 48 -9.74 -0.44 1.80
CA GLN A 48 -8.71 -1.19 1.07
C GLN A 48 -8.29 -0.41 -0.17
N GLN A 49 -6.99 -0.27 -0.39
CA GLN A 49 -6.48 0.44 -1.54
C GLN A 49 -5.34 -0.32 -2.22
N THR A 50 -5.37 -0.41 -3.55
CA THR A 50 -4.27 -1.03 -4.30
C THR A 50 -3.03 -0.13 -4.25
N ARG A 51 -1.89 -0.76 -3.97
CA ARG A 51 -0.58 -0.13 -3.86
C ARG A 51 0.49 -0.93 -4.59
N VAL A 52 1.52 -0.22 -5.02
CA VAL A 52 2.72 -0.80 -5.62
C VAL A 52 3.74 -0.99 -4.50
N GLY A 53 3.99 -2.25 -4.13
CA GLY A 53 5.04 -2.63 -3.18
C GLY A 53 6.37 -2.82 -3.88
N ILE A 54 7.42 -3.04 -3.09
CA ILE A 54 8.77 -3.27 -3.63
C ILE A 54 8.79 -4.56 -4.46
N ASN A 55 9.33 -4.48 -5.67
CA ASN A 55 9.52 -5.65 -6.53
C ASN A 55 10.63 -6.54 -5.96
N ARG A 56 10.29 -7.73 -5.44
CA ARG A 56 11.28 -8.73 -5.00
C ARG A 56 11.86 -9.54 -6.17
N ARG A 57 11.24 -9.49 -7.37
CA ARG A 57 11.66 -10.23 -8.58
C ARG A 57 12.46 -9.39 -9.57
N SER A 58 12.49 -8.07 -9.45
CA SER A 58 13.26 -7.22 -10.38
C SER A 58 14.76 -7.56 -10.36
N ALA A 59 15.32 -7.96 -9.21
CA ALA A 59 16.70 -8.42 -9.11
C ALA A 59 16.99 -9.75 -9.85
N GLU A 60 15.95 -10.52 -10.18
CA GLU A 60 16.03 -11.75 -10.97
C GLU A 60 15.68 -11.47 -12.44
N TYR A 61 14.78 -10.53 -12.70
CA TYR A 61 14.44 -10.02 -14.04
C TYR A 61 15.65 -9.32 -14.70
N ASP A 62 16.33 -8.45 -13.97
CA ASP A 62 17.53 -7.74 -14.44
C ASP A 62 18.69 -8.73 -14.67
N ARG A 63 18.76 -9.80 -13.87
CA ARG A 63 19.71 -10.91 -14.05
C ARG A 63 19.40 -11.76 -15.29
N ARG A 64 18.13 -12.05 -15.57
CA ARG A 64 17.69 -12.81 -16.75
C ARG A 64 17.80 -11.99 -18.04
N GLN A 65 17.52 -10.69 -18.02
CA GLN A 65 17.66 -9.85 -19.21
C GLN A 65 19.13 -9.66 -19.64
N ARG A 66 20.07 -9.59 -18.69
CA ARG A 66 21.50 -9.61 -19.00
C ARG A 66 22.00 -10.95 -19.57
N ALA A 67 21.21 -12.02 -19.46
CA ALA A 67 21.56 -13.36 -19.91
C ALA A 67 21.01 -13.75 -21.31
N GLY A 68 20.35 -12.82 -22.02
CA GLY A 68 20.11 -12.92 -23.47
C GLY A 68 18.74 -13.46 -23.91
N GLY A 69 18.30 -12.97 -25.08
CA GLY A 69 17.42 -13.71 -25.99
C GLY A 69 16.00 -13.18 -26.21
N VAL A 70 15.81 -12.56 -27.38
CA VAL A 70 14.59 -12.17 -28.12
C VAL A 70 13.37 -13.08 -27.91
N LEU A 71 12.16 -12.49 -27.79
CA LEU A 71 11.00 -12.74 -28.69
C LEU A 71 9.79 -11.87 -28.29
N ALA A 72 9.41 -11.03 -29.25
CA ALA A 72 8.18 -10.26 -29.25
C ALA A 72 7.01 -11.18 -29.63
N HIS A 73 5.94 -11.16 -28.84
CA HIS A 73 4.55 -11.01 -29.30
C HIS A 73 3.62 -11.02 -28.09
N ASP A 74 2.56 -10.21 -28.17
CA ASP A 74 1.37 -10.13 -27.30
C ASP A 74 1.22 -8.78 -26.56
N ARG A 75 0.68 -7.80 -27.30
CA ARG A 75 0.43 -6.42 -26.83
C ARG A 75 -0.71 -6.34 -25.80
N ARG A 76 -1.52 -7.39 -25.60
CA ARG A 76 -2.58 -7.41 -24.56
C ARG A 76 -2.07 -7.91 -23.19
N ARG A 77 -0.96 -8.63 -23.16
CA ARG A 77 -0.20 -8.99 -21.93
C ARG A 77 0.79 -7.91 -21.50
N ALA A 78 1.10 -6.94 -22.36
CA ALA A 78 2.10 -5.91 -22.11
C ALA A 78 1.73 -5.00 -20.93
N ASP A 79 0.48 -4.55 -20.81
CA ASP A 79 0.09 -3.62 -19.73
C ASP A 79 0.19 -4.23 -18.32
N ARG A 80 -0.08 -5.52 -18.17
CA ARG A 80 0.17 -6.25 -16.91
C ARG A 80 1.67 -6.38 -16.60
N ARG A 81 2.53 -6.44 -17.63
CA ARG A 81 4.00 -6.50 -17.47
C ARG A 81 4.59 -5.15 -17.05
N THR A 82 3.98 -4.05 -17.50
CA THR A 82 4.43 -2.68 -17.25
C THR A 82 4.34 -2.27 -15.77
N ILE A 83 3.29 -2.69 -15.07
CA ILE A 83 3.16 -2.46 -13.61
C ILE A 83 3.99 -3.49 -12.83
N ALA A 84 4.19 -4.69 -13.39
CA ALA A 84 4.99 -5.72 -12.75
C ALA A 84 6.49 -5.39 -12.68
N SER A 85 7.01 -4.49 -13.53
CA SER A 85 8.40 -4.01 -13.42
C SER A 85 8.60 -3.08 -12.22
N ALA A 86 7.59 -2.26 -11.91
CA ALA A 86 7.57 -1.29 -10.81
C ALA A 86 7.54 -1.95 -9.42
N GLY A 87 6.80 -3.05 -9.27
CA GLY A 87 6.46 -3.57 -7.95
C GLY A 87 5.43 -4.68 -7.92
N ARG A 88 5.34 -5.40 -6.78
CA ARG A 88 4.21 -6.31 -6.54
C ARG A 88 3.01 -5.49 -6.08
N LEU A 89 1.88 -5.65 -6.77
CA LEU A 89 0.62 -5.06 -6.32
C LEU A 89 0.11 -5.77 -5.07
N PHE A 90 -0.33 -4.99 -4.09
CA PHE A 90 -1.00 -5.50 -2.90
C PHE A 90 -2.08 -4.52 -2.40
N ARG A 91 -2.95 -5.01 -1.52
CA ARG A 91 -4.01 -4.19 -0.90
C ARG A 91 -3.53 -3.67 0.45
N ILE A 92 -3.42 -2.36 0.61
CA ILE A 92 -3.12 -1.74 1.89
C ILE A 92 -4.40 -1.63 2.73
N TYR A 93 -4.31 -1.91 4.03
CA TYR A 93 -5.42 -1.81 4.98
C TYR A 93 -5.35 -0.52 5.77
N LYS A 94 -6.47 0.21 5.87
CA LYS A 94 -6.62 1.38 6.74
C LYS A 94 -8.01 1.41 7.37
N PHE A 95 -8.19 2.13 8.47
CA PHE A 95 -9.54 2.47 8.91
C PHE A 95 -10.18 3.46 7.94
N ARG A 96 -11.48 3.32 7.74
CA ARG A 96 -12.27 4.26 6.95
C ARG A 96 -12.29 5.61 7.65
N THR A 97 -11.80 6.63 6.95
CA THR A 97 -11.75 8.02 7.43
C THR A 97 -12.54 8.98 6.54
N MET A 98 -13.10 8.46 5.45
CA MET A 98 -13.87 9.21 4.46
C MET A 98 -15.26 8.59 4.29
N VAL A 99 -16.22 9.39 3.84
CA VAL A 99 -17.56 8.92 3.44
C VAL A 99 -17.48 7.93 2.27
N GLU A 100 -18.49 7.09 2.11
CA GLU A 100 -18.49 5.97 1.14
C GLU A 100 -18.28 6.44 -0.32
N ASP A 101 -18.94 7.54 -0.70
CA ASP A 101 -18.89 8.08 -2.07
C ASP A 101 -17.78 9.11 -2.29
N ALA A 102 -16.78 9.16 -1.41
CA ALA A 102 -15.73 10.17 -1.45
C ALA A 102 -14.97 10.22 -2.79
N GLU A 103 -14.74 9.07 -3.44
CA GLU A 103 -14.03 9.01 -4.73
C GLU A 103 -14.98 8.81 -5.93
N ALA A 104 -16.30 8.72 -5.73
CA ALA A 104 -17.27 8.35 -6.78
C ALA A 104 -17.35 9.37 -7.93
N ARG A 105 -17.24 10.68 -7.62
CA ARG A 105 -17.33 11.77 -8.62
C ARG A 105 -15.99 12.23 -9.18
N LEU A 106 -14.91 12.16 -8.38
CA LEU A 106 -13.62 12.83 -8.68
C LEU A 106 -12.49 11.86 -9.02
N GLY A 107 -12.70 10.56 -8.80
CA GLY A 107 -11.66 9.55 -8.98
C GLY A 107 -10.48 9.69 -7.99
N PRO A 108 -9.32 9.09 -8.31
CA PRO A 108 -8.11 9.03 -7.48
C PRO A 108 -7.43 10.37 -7.15
N THR A 109 -8.04 11.22 -6.33
CA THR A 109 -7.44 12.51 -5.92
C THR A 109 -6.64 12.38 -4.62
N TRP A 110 -5.64 13.25 -4.45
CA TRP A 110 -5.01 13.44 -3.14
C TRP A 110 -6.01 14.13 -2.21
N ALA A 111 -6.04 13.72 -0.94
CA ALA A 111 -6.86 14.40 0.05
C ALA A 111 -6.23 15.76 0.38
N SER A 112 -7.02 16.83 0.32
CA SER A 112 -6.60 18.16 0.79
C SER A 112 -6.65 18.22 2.33
N GLN A 113 -5.95 19.19 2.94
CA GLN A 113 -5.90 19.33 4.40
C GLN A 113 -7.29 19.53 5.05
N ASN A 114 -8.23 20.18 4.35
CA ASN A 114 -9.59 20.41 4.85
C ASN A 114 -10.64 19.82 3.89
N ASP A 115 -10.48 18.54 3.59
CA ASP A 115 -11.36 17.81 2.67
C ASP A 115 -12.72 17.48 3.34
N SER A 116 -13.81 17.97 2.73
CA SER A 116 -15.19 17.77 3.22
C SER A 116 -15.63 16.31 3.24
N ARG A 117 -14.92 15.43 2.51
CA ARG A 117 -15.19 14.00 2.44
C ARG A 117 -14.72 13.25 3.68
N VAL A 118 -13.92 13.88 4.53
CA VAL A 118 -13.34 13.26 5.74
C VAL A 118 -14.28 13.46 6.93
N THR A 119 -14.67 12.36 7.59
CA THR A 119 -15.56 12.42 8.76
C THR A 119 -14.85 13.07 9.95
N PRO A 120 -15.56 13.63 10.94
CA PRO A 120 -14.92 14.22 12.14
C PRO A 120 -14.00 13.23 12.87
N LEU A 121 -14.46 11.99 13.07
CA LEU A 121 -13.64 10.89 13.58
C LEU A 121 -12.45 10.60 12.64
N GLY A 122 -12.68 10.60 11.33
CA GLY A 122 -11.64 10.43 10.33
C GLY A 122 -10.54 11.49 10.40
N LYS A 123 -10.89 12.75 10.70
CA LYS A 123 -9.90 13.84 10.91
C LYS A 123 -9.01 13.53 12.11
N PHE A 124 -9.60 13.06 13.22
CA PHE A 124 -8.85 12.64 14.40
C PHE A 124 -7.92 11.46 14.09
N LEU A 125 -8.44 10.39 13.49
CA LEU A 125 -7.67 9.19 13.17
C LEU A 125 -6.50 9.47 12.22
N ARG A 126 -6.67 10.37 11.25
CA ARG A 126 -5.60 10.79 10.33
C ARG A 126 -4.52 11.62 11.02
N ARG A 127 -4.91 12.52 11.94
CA ARG A 127 -3.97 13.37 12.69
C ARG A 127 -3.06 12.53 13.58
N THR A 128 -3.61 11.49 14.19
CA THR A 128 -2.88 10.56 15.07
C THR A 128 -2.28 9.36 14.33
N ARG A 129 -2.53 9.22 13.02
CA ARG A 129 -2.20 8.05 12.18
C ARG A 129 -2.76 6.72 12.69
N LEU A 130 -3.77 6.76 13.55
CA LEU A 130 -4.46 5.56 14.01
C LEU A 130 -5.16 4.85 12.84
N ASP A 131 -5.51 5.58 11.78
CA ASP A 131 -6.07 4.99 10.56
C ASP A 131 -5.10 4.05 9.82
N GLU A 132 -3.80 4.17 10.07
CA GLU A 132 -2.76 3.35 9.44
C GLU A 132 -2.44 2.08 10.23
N LEU A 133 -2.93 1.91 11.46
CA LEU A 133 -2.65 0.71 12.29
C LEU A 133 -3.06 -0.63 11.65
N PRO A 134 -4.17 -0.73 10.88
CA PRO A 134 -4.49 -1.96 10.16
C PRO A 134 -3.40 -2.44 9.18
N GLN A 135 -2.44 -1.58 8.81
CA GLN A 135 -1.28 -1.96 7.98
C GLN A 135 -0.35 -2.96 8.67
N LEU A 136 -0.41 -3.14 9.99
CA LEU A 136 0.32 -4.21 10.67
C LEU A 136 -0.06 -5.60 10.10
N LEU A 137 -1.31 -5.76 9.64
CA LEU A 137 -1.74 -6.97 8.93
C LEU A 137 -1.03 -7.16 7.58
N ASN A 138 -0.69 -6.06 6.89
CA ASN A 138 0.11 -6.12 5.66
C ASN A 138 1.54 -6.58 5.94
N VAL A 139 2.11 -6.17 7.08
CA VAL A 139 3.44 -6.65 7.50
C VAL A 139 3.37 -8.14 7.78
N LEU A 140 2.38 -8.62 8.54
CA LEU A 140 2.21 -10.06 8.82
C LEU A 140 2.05 -10.89 7.54
N ARG A 141 1.25 -10.43 6.58
CA ARG A 141 1.07 -11.10 5.27
C ARG A 141 2.30 -11.06 4.35
N GLY A 142 3.27 -10.21 4.66
CA GLY A 142 4.49 -10.07 3.88
C GLY A 142 4.35 -9.19 2.65
N ASP A 143 3.29 -8.37 2.61
CA ASP A 143 3.11 -7.34 1.62
C ASP A 143 4.01 -6.12 1.88
N MET A 144 4.31 -5.85 3.16
CA MET A 144 5.09 -4.70 3.62
C MET A 144 6.13 -5.10 4.68
N THR A 145 7.05 -4.17 4.93
CA THR A 145 8.02 -4.18 6.04
C THR A 145 7.60 -3.10 7.03
N LEU A 146 7.88 -3.28 8.31
CA LEU A 146 7.53 -2.31 9.35
C LEU A 146 8.17 -0.93 9.10
N ILE A 147 9.42 -0.93 8.63
CA ILE A 147 10.18 0.27 8.24
C ILE A 147 10.59 0.15 6.77
N GLY A 148 10.04 1.01 5.92
CA GLY A 148 10.33 1.03 4.48
C GLY A 148 9.70 2.24 3.77
N PRO A 149 9.96 2.39 2.45
CA PRO A 149 9.36 3.45 1.67
C PRO A 149 7.83 3.31 1.62
N ARG A 150 7.13 4.45 1.59
CA ARG A 150 5.67 4.47 1.53
C ARG A 150 5.20 3.86 0.20
N PRO A 151 4.27 2.90 0.20
CA PRO A 151 3.74 2.33 -1.02
C PRO A 151 2.91 3.36 -1.78
N GLU A 152 3.17 3.50 -3.08
CA GLU A 152 2.48 4.46 -3.94
C GLU A 152 1.28 3.86 -4.69
N ARG A 153 0.33 4.71 -5.10
CA ARG A 153 -0.81 4.28 -5.94
C ARG A 153 -0.31 3.91 -7.34
N PRO A 154 -0.83 2.84 -7.97
CA PRO A 154 -0.50 2.52 -9.36
C PRO A 154 -0.71 3.68 -10.34
N PHE A 155 -1.79 4.44 -10.14
CA PHE A 155 -2.09 5.64 -10.94
C PHE A 155 -0.96 6.68 -10.89
N PHE A 156 -0.41 6.96 -9.71
CA PHE A 156 0.68 7.93 -9.55
C PHE A 156 2.00 7.37 -10.04
N VAL A 157 2.26 6.08 -9.82
CA VAL A 157 3.46 5.41 -10.35
C VAL A 157 3.54 5.55 -11.87
N GLU A 158 2.45 5.29 -12.58
CA GLU A 158 2.43 5.42 -14.04
C GLU A 158 2.60 6.88 -14.49
N LYS A 159 1.99 7.83 -13.76
CA LYS A 159 2.16 9.27 -14.04
C LYS A 159 3.61 9.72 -13.84
N PHE A 160 4.24 9.36 -12.73
CA PHE A 160 5.61 9.76 -12.41
C PHE A 160 6.62 9.10 -13.35
N ARG A 161 6.39 7.85 -13.74
CA ARG A 161 7.25 7.16 -14.72
C ARG A 161 7.27 7.85 -16.08
N ARG A 162 6.17 8.48 -16.48
CA ARG A 162 6.10 9.27 -17.72
C ARG A 162 6.74 10.65 -17.58
N ALA A 163 6.63 11.26 -16.41
CA ALA A 163 7.08 12.63 -16.16
C ALA A 163 8.56 12.74 -15.77
N ILE A 164 9.12 11.71 -15.12
CA ILE A 164 10.46 11.72 -14.53
C ILE A 164 11.28 10.58 -15.16
N PRO A 165 12.26 10.87 -16.02
CA PRO A 165 13.17 9.87 -16.56
C PRO A 165 13.90 9.13 -15.43
N GLY A 166 13.85 7.79 -15.43
CA GLY A 166 14.50 6.95 -14.41
C GLY A 166 13.73 6.78 -13.11
N TYR A 167 12.44 7.17 -13.05
CA TYR A 167 11.59 6.84 -11.91
C TYR A 167 11.32 5.32 -11.85
N MET A 168 11.81 4.71 -10.76
CA MET A 168 11.94 3.28 -10.41
C MET A 168 13.25 2.63 -10.87
#